data_AF-E9EJM4-F1
#
_entry.id   AF-E9EJM4-F1
#
_cell.length_a   1.000
_cell.length_b   1.000
_cell.length_c   1.000
_cell.angle_alpha   90.00
_cell.angle_beta   90.00
_cell.angle_gamma   90.00
#
_symmetry.space_group_name_H-M   'P 1'
#
loop_
_entity.id
_entity.type
_entity.pdbx_description
1 polymer ?
#
loop_
_entity_poly.entity_id
_entity_poly.type
_entity_poly.pdbx_seq_one_letter_code
_entity_poly.pdbx_strand_id
1 'polypeptide(L)'
;MASLVPNVWAAILIPVPASVAAVILRLKARRMTRMGMGRDDCFAVAALSTLVLWTSEVLYSWAIFCAKTAVLCFFLRVFRFSSIRVPIMILITLCSIWITIRTFFTLLRCRPIQAFWVQNIQGATCFTNVRAYYLATDVSHSSMDFIILALPIYEVSRMKLPFGQKIAVVGLFATGSLYVSCSHAFASSAPQLAHLWSLCVLMVAVFWVSPNESSAKLAILTLCLGRP
;
A
#
# COMPACT_ATOMS: atom_id res chain seq x y z
N MET A 1 -30.76 -12.09 13.55
CA MET A 1 -30.01 -10.91 14.06
C MET A 1 -28.97 -10.48 13.02
N ALA A 2 -29.44 -10.18 11.81
CA ALA A 2 -28.65 -9.63 10.72
C ALA A 2 -29.25 -8.25 10.41
N SER A 3 -28.41 -7.31 9.98
CA SER A 3 -28.78 -5.96 9.49
C SER A 3 -28.87 -4.85 10.54
N LEU A 4 -27.74 -4.38 11.08
CA LEU A 4 -27.55 -2.95 11.37
C LEU A 4 -26.06 -2.56 11.42
N VAL A 5 -25.24 -3.13 10.54
CA VAL A 5 -23.97 -2.49 10.18
C VAL A 5 -24.32 -1.60 8.99
N PRO A 6 -24.42 -0.26 9.13
CA PRO A 6 -24.54 0.60 7.97
C PRO A 6 -23.39 0.25 7.02
N ASN A 7 -23.70 -0.03 5.75
CA ASN A 7 -22.73 -0.47 4.76
C ASN A 7 -21.45 0.36 4.87
N VAL A 8 -20.38 -0.21 5.43
CA VAL A 8 -19.12 0.49 5.69
C VAL A 8 -18.61 1.15 4.41
N TRP A 9 -18.84 0.51 3.27
CA TRP A 9 -18.58 1.05 1.94
C TRP A 9 -19.40 2.30 1.61
N ALA A 10 -20.68 2.35 1.97
CA ALA A 10 -21.50 3.57 1.82
C ALA A 10 -21.05 4.66 2.81
N ALA A 11 -20.66 4.29 4.03
CA ALA A 11 -20.08 5.19 5.02
C ALA A 11 -18.65 5.66 4.67
N ILE A 12 -18.01 5.09 3.65
CA ILE A 12 -16.70 5.52 3.15
C ILE A 12 -16.87 6.31 1.84
N LEU A 13 -17.63 5.78 0.88
CA LEU A 13 -17.76 6.34 -0.46
C LEU A 13 -18.63 7.60 -0.51
N ILE A 14 -19.59 7.76 0.40
CA ILE A 14 -20.56 8.87 0.36
C ILE A 14 -20.10 10.07 1.22
N PRO A 15 -19.74 9.89 2.51
CA PRO A 15 -19.43 11.04 3.37
C PRO A 15 -18.06 11.64 3.09
N VAL A 16 -17.08 10.88 2.56
CA VAL A 16 -15.75 11.43 2.25
C VAL A 16 -15.80 12.48 1.14
N PRO A 17 -16.35 12.21 -0.06
CA PRO A 17 -16.46 13.24 -1.10
C PRO A 17 -17.40 14.39 -0.67
N ALA A 18 -18.46 14.10 0.09
CA ALA A 18 -19.32 15.14 0.64
C ALA A 18 -18.59 16.08 1.63
N SER A 19 -17.75 15.52 2.51
CA SER A 19 -16.94 16.28 3.48
C SER A 19 -15.85 17.10 2.79
N VAL A 20 -15.20 16.52 1.79
CA VAL A 20 -14.19 17.20 0.95
C VAL A 20 -14.84 18.36 0.20
N ALA A 21 -15.98 18.14 -0.46
CA ALA A 21 -16.71 19.18 -1.17
C ALA A 21 -17.16 20.31 -0.22
N ALA A 22 -17.69 19.97 0.96
CA ALA A 22 -18.12 20.95 1.95
C ALA A 22 -16.97 21.84 2.46
N VAL A 23 -15.79 21.26 2.74
CA VAL A 23 -14.61 22.03 3.18
C VAL A 23 -14.05 22.88 2.03
N ILE A 24 -13.98 22.36 0.81
CA ILE A 24 -13.53 23.12 -0.38
C ILE A 24 -14.45 24.33 -0.61
N LEU A 25 -15.77 24.14 -0.54
CA LEU A 25 -16.73 25.23 -0.71
C LEU A 25 -16.58 26.28 0.39
N ARG A 26 -16.39 25.88 1.66
CA ARG A 26 -16.18 26.80 2.79
C ARG A 26 -14.87 27.60 2.66
N LEU A 27 -13.77 26.95 2.28
CA LEU A 27 -12.48 27.63 2.06
C LEU A 27 -12.53 28.58 0.85
N LYS A 28 -13.23 28.19 -0.22
CA LYS A 28 -13.43 29.04 -1.40
C LYS A 28 -14.31 30.24 -1.10
N ALA A 29 -15.38 30.06 -0.32
CA ALA A 29 -16.24 31.14 0.15
C ALA A 29 -15.48 32.15 1.02
N ARG A 30 -14.62 31.67 1.93
CA ARG A 30 -13.77 32.55 2.76
C ARG A 30 -12.67 33.26 1.97
N ARG A 31 -12.06 32.57 1.00
CA ARG A 31 -11.10 33.19 0.08
C ARG A 31 -11.75 34.30 -0.75
N MET A 32 -12.99 34.11 -1.20
CA MET A 32 -13.75 35.17 -1.91
C MET A 32 -14.10 36.35 -1.00
N THR A 33 -14.39 36.12 0.27
CA THR A 33 -14.74 37.18 1.25
C THR A 33 -13.54 37.80 1.96
N ARG A 34 -12.29 37.39 1.63
CA ARG A 34 -11.02 37.85 2.26
C ARG A 34 -11.04 37.85 3.79
N MET A 35 -11.73 36.89 4.41
CA MET A 35 -11.73 36.75 5.87
C MET A 35 -10.55 35.90 6.34
N GLY A 36 -9.96 36.26 7.50
CA GLY A 36 -8.92 35.48 8.16
C GLY A 36 -9.40 34.09 8.56
N MET A 37 -8.46 33.16 8.76
CA MET A 37 -8.78 31.76 9.10
C MET A 37 -9.26 31.68 10.55
N GLY A 38 -10.50 31.27 10.77
CA GLY A 38 -11.10 31.14 12.09
C GLY A 38 -10.72 29.83 12.78
N ARG A 39 -10.85 29.79 14.10
CA ARG A 39 -10.58 28.58 14.90
C ARG A 39 -11.48 27.40 14.48
N ASP A 40 -12.70 27.68 14.05
CA ASP A 40 -13.65 26.67 13.52
C ASP A 40 -13.20 26.03 12.21
N ASP A 41 -12.49 26.79 11.35
CA ASP A 41 -11.97 26.27 10.08
C ASP A 41 -10.81 25.30 10.33
N CYS A 42 -9.94 25.60 11.31
CA CYS A 42 -8.88 24.70 11.72
C CYS A 42 -9.44 23.38 12.27
N PHE A 43 -10.52 23.41 13.07
CA PHE A 43 -11.17 22.19 13.55
C PHE A 43 -11.79 21.37 12.40
N ALA A 44 -12.46 22.02 11.45
CA ALA A 44 -13.04 21.35 10.29
C ALA A 44 -11.97 20.68 9.41
N VAL A 45 -10.84 21.35 9.19
CA VAL A 45 -9.71 20.82 8.41
C VAL A 45 -9.03 19.64 9.14
N ALA A 46 -8.85 19.72 10.46
CA ALA A 46 -8.26 18.64 11.26
C ALA A 46 -9.16 17.39 11.34
N ALA A 47 -10.49 17.58 11.41
CA ALA A 47 -11.43 16.46 11.35
C ALA A 47 -11.42 15.80 9.96
N LEU A 48 -11.37 16.60 8.89
CA LEU A 48 -11.28 16.09 7.51
C LEU A 48 -9.98 15.31 7.28
N SER A 49 -8.83 15.81 7.74
CA SER A 49 -7.55 15.13 7.54
C SER A 49 -7.54 13.75 8.22
N THR A 50 -8.10 13.65 9.43
CA THR A 50 -8.23 12.38 10.15
C THR A 50 -9.16 11.40 9.41
N LEU A 51 -10.27 11.89 8.83
CA LEU A 51 -11.21 11.09 8.03
C LEU A 51 -10.57 10.53 6.77
N VAL A 52 -9.84 11.38 6.05
CA VAL A 52 -9.16 11.02 4.81
C VAL A 52 -8.04 10.02 5.09
N LEU A 53 -7.24 10.22 6.14
CA LEU A 53 -6.17 9.29 6.51
C LEU A 53 -6.72 7.91 6.83
N TRP A 54 -7.74 7.82 7.70
CA TRP A 54 -8.36 6.54 8.06
C TRP A 54 -8.95 5.82 6.84
N THR A 55 -9.64 6.55 5.97
CA THR A 55 -10.21 5.99 4.74
C THR A 55 -9.13 5.49 3.79
N SER A 56 -8.06 6.28 3.61
CA SER A 56 -6.94 5.94 2.74
C SER A 56 -6.22 4.67 3.22
N GLU A 57 -6.05 4.49 4.54
CA GLU A 57 -5.45 3.28 5.09
C GLU A 57 -6.24 2.03 4.70
N VAL A 58 -7.58 2.08 4.84
CA VAL A 58 -8.46 0.96 4.51
C VAL A 58 -8.48 0.70 3.00
N LEU A 59 -8.67 1.73 2.18
CA LEU A 59 -8.71 1.57 0.72
C LEU A 59 -7.39 1.02 0.16
N TYR A 60 -6.26 1.54 0.65
CA TYR A 60 -4.94 1.04 0.27
C TYR A 60 -4.75 -0.44 0.63
N SER A 61 -5.21 -0.82 1.83
CA SER A 61 -5.25 -2.20 2.32
C SER A 61 -5.94 -3.16 1.34
N TRP A 62 -7.16 -2.78 0.94
CA TRP A 62 -7.99 -3.57 0.03
C TRP A 62 -7.44 -3.58 -1.39
N ALA A 63 -6.90 -2.47 -1.87
CA ALA A 63 -6.29 -2.39 -3.20
C ALA A 63 -5.11 -3.38 -3.33
N ILE A 64 -4.25 -3.46 -2.31
CA ILE A 64 -3.15 -4.43 -2.28
C ILE A 64 -3.68 -5.86 -2.27
N PHE A 65 -4.68 -6.15 -1.44
CA PHE A 65 -5.28 -7.50 -1.39
C PHE A 65 -5.85 -7.91 -2.75
N CYS A 66 -6.57 -7.03 -3.43
CA CYS A 66 -7.09 -7.25 -4.77
C CYS A 66 -5.96 -7.48 -5.78
N ALA A 67 -4.88 -6.70 -5.72
CA ALA A 67 -3.72 -6.86 -6.59
C ALA A 67 -3.04 -8.22 -6.39
N LYS A 68 -2.78 -8.63 -5.15
CA LYS A 68 -2.23 -9.96 -4.83
C LYS A 68 -3.15 -11.05 -5.37
N THR A 69 -4.44 -11.00 -5.07
CA THR A 69 -5.41 -12.00 -5.52
C THR A 69 -5.48 -12.09 -7.04
N ALA A 70 -5.40 -10.97 -7.75
CA ALA A 70 -5.36 -10.95 -9.22
C ALA A 70 -4.11 -11.68 -9.77
N VAL A 71 -2.94 -11.45 -9.17
CA VAL A 71 -1.70 -12.15 -9.54
C VAL A 71 -1.80 -13.65 -9.26
N LEU A 72 -2.31 -14.05 -8.10
CA LEU A 72 -2.49 -15.48 -7.78
C LEU A 72 -3.51 -16.15 -8.71
N CYS A 73 -4.61 -15.49 -9.03
CA CYS A 73 -5.59 -15.96 -10.01
C CYS A 73 -4.97 -16.10 -11.42
N PHE A 74 -4.10 -15.17 -11.82
CA PHE A 74 -3.34 -15.27 -13.05
C PHE A 74 -2.45 -16.52 -13.05
N PHE A 75 -1.75 -16.82 -11.95
CA PHE A 75 -0.96 -18.05 -11.83
C PHE A 75 -1.79 -19.33 -11.87
N LEU A 76 -2.99 -19.35 -11.28
CA LEU A 76 -3.91 -20.49 -11.40
C LEU A 76 -4.36 -20.74 -12.85
N ARG A 77 -4.50 -19.67 -13.63
CA ARG A 77 -4.88 -19.73 -15.05
C ARG A 77 -3.73 -20.23 -15.93
N VAL A 78 -2.51 -19.77 -15.68
CA VAL A 78 -1.31 -20.17 -16.42
C VAL A 78 -0.95 -21.64 -16.13
N PHE A 79 -0.92 -22.05 -14.86
CA PHE A 79 -0.51 -23.39 -14.46
C PHE A 79 -1.71 -24.33 -14.26
N ARG A 80 -2.47 -24.57 -15.34
CA ARG A 80 -3.74 -25.31 -15.28
C ARG A 80 -3.63 -26.77 -14.81
N PHE A 81 -2.48 -27.42 -14.96
CA PHE A 81 -2.31 -28.87 -14.73
C PHE A 81 -1.25 -29.25 -13.68
N SER A 82 -0.70 -28.29 -12.92
CA SER A 82 0.36 -28.56 -11.93
C SER A 82 -0.18 -28.64 -10.49
N SER A 83 0.48 -29.42 -9.64
CA SER A 83 0.22 -29.50 -8.18
C SER A 83 0.42 -28.17 -7.45
N ILE A 84 1.00 -27.15 -8.11
CA ILE A 84 1.16 -25.78 -7.59
C ILE A 84 -0.18 -25.09 -7.24
N ARG A 85 -1.32 -25.62 -7.69
CA ARG A 85 -2.64 -25.05 -7.36
C ARG A 85 -2.94 -25.05 -5.87
N VAL A 86 -2.52 -26.10 -5.16
CA VAL A 86 -2.74 -26.22 -3.71
C VAL A 86 -2.05 -25.09 -2.94
N PRO A 87 -0.73 -24.84 -3.10
CA PRO A 87 -0.09 -23.73 -2.41
C PRO A 87 -0.63 -22.36 -2.85
N ILE A 88 -1.05 -22.18 -4.10
CA ILE A 88 -1.69 -20.92 -4.52
C ILE A 88 -3.02 -20.70 -3.78
N MET A 89 -3.88 -21.71 -3.68
CA MET A 89 -5.14 -21.61 -2.94
C MET A 89 -4.90 -21.32 -1.46
N ILE A 90 -3.90 -21.97 -0.85
CA ILE A 90 -3.48 -21.70 0.54
C ILE A 90 -3.07 -20.22 0.68
N LEU A 91 -2.28 -19.68 -0.24
CA LEU A 91 -1.88 -18.27 -0.20
C LEU A 91 -3.05 -17.29 -0.35
N ILE A 92 -4.03 -17.59 -1.21
CA ILE A 92 -5.25 -16.78 -1.32
C ILE A 92 -6.02 -16.78 0.02
N THR A 93 -6.14 -17.94 0.67
CA THR A 93 -6.81 -18.03 1.97
C THR A 93 -6.06 -17.26 3.05
N LEU A 94 -4.73 -17.35 3.10
CA LEU A 94 -3.90 -16.59 4.04
C LEU A 94 -4.01 -15.08 3.83
N CYS A 95 -4.00 -14.61 2.57
CA CYS A 95 -4.21 -13.20 2.25
C CYS A 95 -5.60 -12.72 2.70
N SER A 96 -6.62 -13.57 2.53
CA SER A 96 -8.00 -13.26 2.92
C SER A 96 -8.17 -13.17 4.44
N ILE A 97 -7.51 -14.07 5.19
CA ILE A 97 -7.46 -14.03 6.65
C ILE A 97 -6.77 -12.74 7.11
N TRP A 98 -5.63 -12.39 6.50
CA TRP A 98 -4.88 -11.19 6.86
C TRP A 98 -5.69 -9.90 6.66
N ILE A 99 -6.32 -9.70 5.50
CA ILE A 99 -7.13 -8.49 5.25
C ILE A 99 -8.33 -8.42 6.20
N THR A 100 -8.91 -9.57 6.55
CA THR A 100 -10.03 -9.64 7.50
C THR A 100 -9.56 -9.20 8.89
N ILE A 101 -8.46 -9.75 9.41
CA ILE A 101 -7.92 -9.35 10.71
C ILE A 101 -7.56 -7.85 10.71
N ARG A 102 -6.85 -7.37 9.68
CA ARG A 102 -6.43 -5.96 9.58
C ARG A 102 -7.62 -4.99 9.52
N THR A 103 -8.68 -5.35 8.82
CA THR A 103 -9.90 -4.54 8.75
C THR A 103 -10.62 -4.49 10.10
N PHE A 104 -10.77 -5.63 10.78
CA PHE A 104 -11.34 -5.67 12.13
C PHE A 104 -10.53 -4.84 13.15
N PHE A 105 -9.20 -4.95 13.15
CA PHE A 105 -8.34 -4.16 14.03
C PHE A 105 -8.40 -2.66 13.73
N THR A 106 -8.48 -2.29 12.45
CA THR A 106 -8.62 -0.88 12.04
C THR A 106 -9.98 -0.31 12.41
N LEU A 107 -11.05 -1.10 12.33
CA LEU A 107 -12.41 -0.70 12.72
C LEU A 107 -12.57 -0.62 14.24
N LEU A 108 -12.01 -1.57 14.99
CA LEU A 108 -12.19 -1.71 16.44
C LEU A 108 -11.01 -1.12 17.24
N ARG A 109 -10.26 -0.18 16.65
CA ARG A 109 -9.06 0.43 17.26
C ARG A 109 -9.35 1.15 18.59
N CYS A 110 -10.56 1.68 18.74
CA CYS A 110 -11.05 2.32 19.96
C CYS A 110 -12.41 1.75 20.36
N ARG A 111 -12.63 1.57 21.67
CA ARG A 111 -13.92 1.23 22.26
C ARG A 111 -14.37 2.39 23.14
N PRO A 112 -15.48 3.09 22.82
CA PRO A 112 -16.32 3.01 21.61
C PRO A 112 -15.64 3.62 20.36
N ILE A 113 -16.09 3.23 19.15
CA ILE A 113 -15.52 3.70 17.87
C ILE A 113 -15.59 5.23 17.70
N GLN A 114 -16.56 5.86 18.36
CA GLN A 114 -16.76 7.32 18.35
C GLN A 114 -15.60 8.08 19.02
N ALA A 115 -14.88 7.43 19.94
CA ALA A 115 -13.74 8.03 20.63
C ALA A 115 -12.54 8.33 19.69
N PHE A 116 -12.52 7.73 18.49
CA PHE A 116 -11.53 8.08 17.46
C PHE A 116 -11.77 9.48 16.88
N TRP A 117 -13.03 9.90 16.75
CA TRP A 117 -13.42 11.16 16.10
C TRP A 117 -13.64 12.30 17.10
N VAL A 118 -14.09 11.98 18.32
CA VAL A 118 -14.45 12.96 19.36
C VAL A 118 -13.49 12.85 20.54
N GLN A 119 -12.57 13.81 20.65
CA GLN A 119 -11.61 13.90 21.75
C GLN A 119 -12.26 14.47 23.02
N ASN A 120 -13.13 13.71 23.70
CA ASN A 120 -13.50 13.97 25.12
C ASN A 120 -14.47 12.93 25.75
N ILE A 121 -14.47 11.68 25.29
CA ILE A 121 -15.37 10.66 25.88
C ILE A 121 -14.71 10.08 27.14
N GLN A 122 -15.26 10.39 28.32
CA GLN A 122 -14.81 9.79 29.58
C GLN A 122 -14.99 8.26 29.52
N GLY A 123 -13.91 7.52 29.81
CA GLY A 123 -13.90 6.05 29.81
C GLY A 123 -13.56 5.39 28.46
N ALA A 124 -13.17 6.15 27.43
CA ALA A 124 -12.73 5.57 26.17
C ALA A 124 -11.37 4.88 26.30
N THR A 125 -11.31 3.60 25.94
CA THR A 125 -10.05 2.83 25.86
C THR A 125 -9.68 2.61 24.40
N CYS A 126 -8.58 3.22 23.97
CA CYS A 126 -7.96 3.00 22.67
C CYS A 126 -6.69 2.16 22.82
N PHE A 127 -6.33 1.40 21.80
CA PHE A 127 -5.04 0.68 21.79
C PHE A 127 -3.87 1.67 21.85
N THR A 128 -3.07 1.60 22.92
CA THR A 128 -1.90 2.46 23.15
C THR A 128 -0.67 2.04 22.34
N ASN A 129 -0.57 0.76 21.94
CA ASN A 129 0.58 0.20 21.22
C ASN A 129 0.45 0.29 19.69
N VAL A 130 0.20 1.48 19.18
CA VAL A 130 0.00 1.74 17.75
C VAL A 130 1.25 1.37 16.93
N ARG A 131 2.45 1.69 17.43
CA ARG A 131 3.73 1.39 16.74
C ARG A 131 3.95 -0.12 16.54
N ALA A 132 3.71 -0.92 17.58
CA ALA A 132 3.88 -2.36 17.51
C ALA A 132 2.90 -3.01 16.52
N TYR A 133 1.66 -2.49 16.46
CA TYR A 133 0.66 -2.94 15.50
C TYR A 133 1.07 -2.68 14.04
N TYR A 134 1.54 -1.47 13.73
CA TYR A 134 2.00 -1.14 12.38
C TYR A 134 3.20 -2.00 11.98
N LEU A 135 4.20 -2.15 12.86
CA LEU A 135 5.36 -3.02 12.60
C LEU A 135 4.96 -4.47 12.34
N ALA A 136 4.07 -5.04 13.17
CA ALA A 136 3.60 -6.42 12.97
C ALA A 136 2.82 -6.57 11.64
N THR A 137 2.04 -5.56 11.28
CA THR A 137 1.28 -5.54 10.02
C THR A 137 2.21 -5.44 8.81
N ASP A 138 3.25 -4.60 8.89
CA ASP A 138 4.21 -4.40 7.79
C ASP A 138 5.08 -5.65 7.59
N VAL A 139 5.56 -6.26 8.67
CA VAL A 139 6.34 -7.51 8.61
C VAL A 139 5.49 -8.65 8.05
N SER A 140 4.26 -8.82 8.53
CA SER A 140 3.37 -9.87 8.03
C SER A 140 3.03 -9.67 6.55
N HIS A 141 2.73 -8.43 6.14
CA HIS A 141 2.48 -8.09 4.75
C HIS A 141 3.68 -8.40 3.85
N SER A 142 4.86 -7.94 4.25
CA SER A 142 6.11 -8.18 3.52
C SER A 142 6.44 -9.67 3.40
N SER A 143 6.23 -10.45 4.46
CA SER A 143 6.45 -11.90 4.44
C SER A 143 5.58 -12.60 3.39
N MET A 144 4.33 -12.16 3.22
CA MET A 144 3.42 -12.72 2.21
C MET A 144 3.87 -12.38 0.79
N ASP A 145 4.41 -11.18 0.56
CA ASP A 145 5.00 -10.83 -0.74
C ASP A 145 6.15 -11.76 -1.10
N PHE A 146 7.08 -12.03 -0.18
CA PHE A 146 8.19 -12.94 -0.46
C PHE A 146 7.71 -14.34 -0.85
N ILE A 147 6.69 -14.87 -0.17
CA ILE A 147 6.18 -16.21 -0.47
C ILE A 147 5.50 -16.24 -1.85
N ILE A 148 4.71 -15.21 -2.18
CA ILE A 148 4.05 -15.08 -3.49
C ILE A 148 5.09 -14.96 -4.60
N LEU A 149 6.18 -14.22 -4.37
CA LEU A 149 7.27 -14.02 -5.33
C LEU A 149 8.14 -15.27 -5.50
N ALA A 150 8.36 -16.05 -4.44
CA ALA A 150 9.14 -17.29 -4.49
C ALA A 150 8.44 -18.41 -5.28
N LEU A 151 7.11 -18.40 -5.27
CA LEU A 151 6.28 -19.42 -5.89
C LEU A 151 6.56 -19.64 -7.40
N PRO A 152 6.53 -18.62 -8.28
CA PRO A 152 6.86 -18.81 -9.70
C PRO A 152 8.33 -19.15 -9.92
N ILE A 153 9.25 -18.68 -9.07
CA ILE A 153 10.68 -18.99 -9.18
C ILE A 153 10.89 -20.50 -8.98
N TYR A 154 10.22 -21.08 -7.97
CA TYR A 154 10.29 -22.51 -7.70
C TYR A 154 9.79 -23.34 -8.88
N GLU A 155 8.64 -23.01 -9.47
CA GLU A 155 8.11 -23.75 -10.63
C GLU A 155 8.92 -23.56 -11.91
N VAL A 156 9.34 -22.33 -12.21
CA VAL A 156 10.18 -22.06 -13.41
C VAL A 156 11.55 -22.72 -13.26
N SER A 157 12.03 -22.96 -12.04
CA SER A 157 13.25 -23.74 -11.82
C SER A 157 13.10 -25.21 -12.24
N ARG A 158 11.89 -25.76 -12.12
CA ARG A 158 11.55 -27.16 -12.43
C ARG A 158 11.22 -27.38 -13.91
N MET A 159 10.72 -26.37 -14.61
CA MET A 159 10.41 -26.46 -16.04
C MET A 159 11.62 -26.16 -16.94
N LYS A 160 11.79 -26.96 -18.00
CA LYS A 160 12.85 -26.82 -19.01
C LYS A 160 12.56 -25.68 -20.01
N LEU A 161 12.49 -24.43 -19.54
CA LEU A 161 12.36 -23.25 -20.42
C LEU A 161 13.73 -22.70 -20.86
N PRO A 162 13.81 -22.05 -22.06
CA PRO A 162 15.02 -21.38 -22.53
C PRO A 162 15.42 -20.22 -21.59
N PHE A 163 16.72 -20.08 -21.36
CA PHE A 163 17.31 -19.28 -20.27
C PHE A 163 16.94 -17.78 -20.30
N GLY A 164 16.68 -17.21 -21.49
CA GLY A 164 16.35 -15.79 -21.64
C GLY A 164 15.02 -15.36 -21.00
N GLN A 165 13.96 -16.15 -21.13
CA GLN A 165 12.67 -15.86 -20.47
C GLN A 165 12.73 -16.10 -18.96
N LYS A 166 13.58 -17.05 -18.53
CA LYS A 166 13.81 -17.34 -17.12
C LYS A 166 14.45 -16.15 -16.40
N ILE A 167 15.43 -15.49 -17.03
CA ILE A 167 16.06 -14.28 -16.47
C ILE A 167 15.07 -13.12 -16.39
N ALA A 168 14.22 -12.92 -17.41
CA ALA A 168 13.24 -11.83 -17.38
C ALA A 168 12.24 -11.98 -16.22
N VAL A 169 11.74 -13.19 -16.01
CA VAL A 169 10.84 -13.46 -14.87
C VAL A 169 11.60 -13.32 -13.55
N VAL A 170 12.79 -13.91 -13.40
CA VAL A 170 13.55 -13.80 -12.14
C VAL A 170 13.92 -12.35 -11.82
N GLY A 171 14.30 -11.55 -12.82
CA GLY A 171 14.70 -10.16 -12.61
C GLY A 171 13.55 -9.23 -12.23
N LEU A 172 12.33 -9.47 -12.71
CA LEU A 172 11.14 -8.69 -12.31
C LEU A 172 10.72 -8.97 -10.85
N PHE A 173 11.04 -10.17 -10.36
CA PHE A 173 10.74 -10.60 -8.98
C PHE A 173 11.87 -10.23 -8.00
N ALA A 174 13.12 -10.23 -8.46
CA ALA A 174 14.27 -9.81 -7.67
C ALA A 174 14.23 -8.31 -7.34
N THR A 175 13.85 -7.45 -8.29
CA THR A 175 13.75 -6.00 -8.08
C THR A 175 12.68 -5.63 -7.03
N GLY A 176 11.54 -6.30 -7.03
CA GLY A 176 10.50 -6.14 -6.01
C GLY A 176 10.94 -6.61 -4.62
N SER A 177 11.68 -7.71 -4.53
CA SER A 177 12.20 -8.26 -3.28
C SER A 177 13.28 -7.37 -2.64
N LEU A 178 14.19 -6.83 -3.48
CA LEU A 178 15.26 -5.93 -3.05
C LEU A 178 14.70 -4.58 -2.54
N TYR A 179 13.64 -4.07 -3.16
CA TYR A 179 12.95 -2.84 -2.73
C TYR A 179 12.46 -2.94 -1.29
N VAL A 180 11.80 -4.05 -0.93
CA VAL A 180 11.17 -4.24 0.38
C VAL A 180 12.21 -4.50 1.48
N SER A 181 13.22 -5.33 1.20
CA SER A 181 14.32 -5.61 2.14
C SER A 181 15.17 -4.38 2.42
N CYS A 182 15.53 -3.61 1.38
CA CYS A 182 16.28 -2.37 1.55
C CYS A 182 15.48 -1.31 2.31
N SER A 183 14.17 -1.19 2.08
CA SER A 183 13.33 -0.19 2.78
C SER A 183 13.29 -0.43 4.29
N HIS A 184 13.17 -1.67 4.73
CA HIS A 184 13.18 -2.02 6.16
C HIS A 184 14.54 -1.79 6.82
N ALA A 185 15.63 -2.20 6.16
CA ALA A 185 16.99 -1.96 6.65
C ALA A 185 17.31 -0.46 6.73
N PHE A 186 16.84 0.32 5.76
CA PHE A 186 17.08 1.76 5.67
C PHE A 186 16.30 2.57 6.72
N ALA A 187 15.05 2.17 7.03
CA ALA A 187 14.25 2.76 8.10
C ALA A 187 14.89 2.63 9.49
N SER A 188 15.77 1.63 9.67
CA SER A 188 16.48 1.39 10.94
C SER A 188 17.81 2.14 11.08
N SER A 189 18.37 2.70 9.99
CA SER A 189 19.79 3.10 9.95
C SER A 189 20.07 4.56 9.55
N ALA A 190 19.33 5.20 8.64
CA ALA A 190 19.64 6.60 8.25
C ALA A 190 18.50 7.35 7.51
N PRO A 191 17.76 8.27 8.16
CA PRO A 191 16.72 9.06 7.49
C PRO A 191 17.25 10.11 6.47
N GLN A 192 18.54 10.43 6.46
CA GLN A 192 19.11 11.50 5.60
C GLN A 192 19.41 11.09 4.15
N LEU A 193 19.41 9.80 3.78
CA LEU A 193 19.78 9.33 2.43
C LEU A 193 18.57 9.07 1.50
N ALA A 194 17.37 9.58 1.82
CA ALA A 194 16.14 9.34 1.05
C ALA A 194 16.26 9.67 -0.45
N HIS A 195 17.17 10.58 -0.82
CA HIS A 195 17.43 10.98 -2.21
C HIS A 195 18.13 9.90 -3.04
N LEU A 196 19.08 9.16 -2.43
CA LEU A 196 19.83 8.07 -3.09
C LEU A 196 18.95 6.85 -3.36
N TRP A 197 17.96 6.61 -2.48
CA TRP A 197 16.88 5.63 -2.67
C TRP A 197 16.06 5.89 -3.95
N SER A 198 15.59 7.12 -4.14
CA SER A 198 14.78 7.49 -5.30
C SER A 198 15.58 7.37 -6.61
N LEU A 199 16.89 7.65 -6.58
CA LEU A 199 17.80 7.48 -7.71
C LEU A 199 18.01 6.00 -8.06
N CYS A 200 18.13 5.11 -7.08
CA CYS A 200 18.22 3.66 -7.32
C CYS A 200 16.92 3.10 -7.94
N VAL A 201 15.75 3.54 -7.46
CA VAL A 201 14.44 3.12 -8.02
C VAL A 201 14.29 3.60 -9.47
N LEU A 202 14.67 4.85 -9.76
CA LEU A 202 14.70 5.38 -11.13
C LEU A 202 15.67 4.62 -12.02
N MET A 203 16.87 4.27 -11.55
CA MET A 203 17.83 3.49 -12.32
C MET A 203 17.30 2.10 -12.68
N VAL A 204 16.67 1.39 -11.74
CA VAL A 204 16.10 0.06 -11.98
C VAL A 204 14.89 0.14 -12.93
N ALA A 205 14.03 1.14 -12.77
CA ALA A 205 12.91 1.38 -13.68
C ALA A 205 13.39 1.70 -15.10
N VAL A 206 14.41 2.55 -15.25
CA VAL A 206 15.03 2.88 -16.56
C VAL A 206 15.67 1.65 -17.20
N PHE A 207 16.30 0.78 -16.42
CA PHE A 207 16.92 -0.45 -16.92
C PHE A 207 15.88 -1.48 -17.42
N TRP A 208 14.68 -1.50 -16.82
CA TRP A 208 13.60 -2.42 -17.18
C TRP A 208 12.66 -1.92 -18.28
N VAL A 209 12.49 -0.60 -18.42
CA VAL A 209 11.58 0.00 -19.42
C VAL A 209 12.17 -0.01 -20.84
N SER A 210 13.48 -0.19 -21.02
CA SER A 210 14.09 -0.19 -22.36
C SER A 210 15.05 -1.37 -22.59
N PRO A 211 14.52 -2.53 -23.06
CA PRO A 211 15.36 -3.67 -23.41
C PRO A 211 16.08 -3.51 -24.76
N ASN A 212 15.79 -2.49 -25.59
CA ASN A 212 16.24 -2.47 -27.00
C ASN A 212 16.74 -1.15 -27.58
N GLU A 213 17.18 -0.17 -26.78
CA GLU A 213 17.93 0.97 -27.32
C GLU A 213 19.12 1.34 -26.43
N SER A 214 20.32 0.97 -26.90
CA SER A 214 21.61 1.33 -26.30
C SER A 214 21.86 2.85 -26.29
N SER A 215 21.20 3.58 -27.18
CA SER A 215 21.30 5.03 -27.41
C SER A 215 20.78 5.85 -26.21
N ALA A 216 19.70 5.40 -25.56
CA ALA A 216 19.04 6.13 -24.48
C ALA A 216 19.81 6.06 -23.13
N LYS A 217 20.62 5.01 -22.92
CA LYS A 217 21.38 4.79 -21.68
C LYS A 217 22.47 5.85 -21.48
N LEU A 218 23.10 6.30 -22.56
CA LEU A 218 24.13 7.34 -22.53
C LEU A 218 23.53 8.74 -22.35
N ALA A 219 22.36 9.03 -22.95
CA ALA A 219 21.72 10.35 -22.84
C ALA A 219 21.28 10.67 -21.39
N ILE A 220 20.74 9.68 -20.67
CA ILE A 220 20.25 9.87 -19.30
C ILE A 220 21.41 9.91 -18.29
N LEU A 221 22.45 9.09 -18.46
CA LEU A 221 23.65 9.17 -17.61
C LEU A 221 24.38 10.50 -17.77
N THR A 222 24.42 11.05 -18.99
CA THR A 222 25.06 12.35 -19.26
C THR A 222 24.26 13.52 -18.70
N LEU A 223 22.92 13.42 -18.66
CA LEU A 223 22.04 14.41 -17.99
C LEU A 223 22.14 14.38 -16.46
N CYS A 224 22.45 13.23 -15.86
CA CYS A 224 22.65 13.12 -14.40
C CYS A 224 24.07 13.46 -13.93
N LEU A 225 25.08 13.29 -14.79
CA LEU A 225 26.48 13.63 -14.46
C LEU A 225 26.89 15.03 -14.92
N GLY A 226 26.07 15.70 -15.74
CA GLY A 226 26.34 17.03 -16.27
C GLY A 226 25.60 18.15 -15.52
N ARG A 227 26.12 18.58 -14.37
CA ARG A 227 26.31 20.01 -14.06
C ARG A 227 27.09 20.22 -12.75
N PRO A 228 28.20 20.98 -12.75
CA PRO A 228 28.54 21.80 -11.58
C PRO A 228 27.51 22.92 -11.37
#